data_AF-A0A928N7R7-F1
#
_entry.id   AF-A0A928N7R7-F1
#
_cell.length_a   1.000
_cell.length_b   1.000
_cell.length_c   1.000
_cell.angle_alpha   90.00
_cell.angle_beta   90.00
_cell.angle_gamma   90.00
#
_symmetry.space_group_name_H-M   'P 1'
#
loop_
_entity.id
_entity.type
_entity.pdbx_description
1 polymer ?
#
loop_
_entity_poly.entity_id
_entity_poly.type
_entity_poly.pdbx_seq_one_letter_code
_entity_poly.pdbx_strand_id
1 'polypeptide(L)'
;MIMDFGKQLKIIRKQKGYTQDELALEMNQRFGSKLTKSALSRYENNRLEMTAKTVQQLAQILEVSPAVLMRQPKEKVELSDYIEEVEKDLRGMMQSGELQSPEDAEKIILAMKLAMNMVNEENKKYIPRKYRQEE
;
A
#
# COMPACT_ATOMS: atom_id res chain seq x y z
N MET A 1 3.50 -18.15 -7.52
CA MET A 1 4.44 -17.03 -7.29
C MET A 1 4.22 -15.99 -8.37
N ILE A 2 3.50 -14.90 -8.07
CA ILE A 2 3.44 -13.73 -8.95
C ILE A 2 4.01 -12.58 -8.12
N MET A 3 5.28 -12.25 -8.38
CA MET A 3 5.93 -11.06 -7.83
C MET A 3 5.28 -9.84 -8.48
N ASP A 4 4.58 -9.01 -7.71
CA ASP A 4 3.95 -7.80 -8.24
C ASP A 4 4.90 -6.60 -8.22
N PHE A 5 5.97 -6.71 -9.00
CA PHE A 5 7.01 -5.67 -9.14
C PHE A 5 6.42 -4.33 -9.60
N GLY A 6 5.47 -4.37 -10.55
CA GLY A 6 4.84 -3.16 -11.10
C GLY A 6 4.10 -2.36 -10.03
N LYS A 7 3.34 -3.03 -9.16
CA LYS A 7 2.67 -2.34 -8.04
C LYS A 7 3.67 -1.73 -7.06
N GLN A 8 4.75 -2.43 -6.75
CA GLN A 8 5.76 -1.93 -5.82
C GLN A 8 6.48 -0.67 -6.36
N LEU A 9 6.83 -0.67 -7.66
CA LEU A 9 7.36 0.50 -8.35
C LEU A 9 6.42 1.71 -8.23
N LYS A 10 5.12 1.49 -8.44
CA LYS A 10 4.09 2.54 -8.34
C LYS A 10 4.00 3.13 -6.94
N ILE A 11 4.09 2.30 -5.90
CA ILE A 11 4.04 2.74 -4.50
C ILE A 11 5.24 3.63 -4.20
N ILE A 12 6.46 3.16 -4.50
CA ILE A 12 7.70 3.87 -4.20
C ILE A 12 7.78 5.17 -4.98
N ARG A 13 7.39 5.17 -6.27
CA ARG A 13 7.35 6.39 -7.08
C ARG A 13 6.48 7.46 -6.43
N LYS A 14 5.29 7.10 -5.96
CA LYS A 14 4.38 8.04 -5.29
C LYS A 14 4.93 8.52 -3.95
N GLN A 15 5.55 7.64 -3.16
CA GLN A 15 6.21 8.03 -1.91
C GLN A 15 7.36 9.02 -2.13
N LYS A 16 8.07 8.89 -3.25
CA LYS A 16 9.12 9.82 -3.67
C LYS A 16 8.57 11.08 -4.37
N GLY A 17 7.25 11.23 -4.49
CA GLY A 17 6.62 12.44 -5.03
C GLY A 17 6.59 12.55 -6.55
N TYR A 18 7.07 11.54 -7.29
CA TYR A 18 7.12 11.59 -8.75
C TYR A 18 5.77 11.25 -9.38
N THR A 19 5.37 12.00 -10.41
CA THR A 19 4.41 11.55 -11.42
C THR A 19 5.07 10.54 -12.39
N GLN A 20 4.26 9.85 -13.19
CA GLN A 20 4.80 8.95 -14.22
C GLN A 20 5.61 9.71 -15.29
N ASP A 21 5.17 10.92 -15.65
CA ASP A 21 5.87 11.76 -16.62
C ASP A 21 7.22 12.21 -16.07
N GLU A 22 7.26 12.69 -14.83
CA GLU A 22 8.50 13.15 -14.19
C GLU A 22 9.52 12.01 -14.02
N LEU A 23 9.08 10.82 -13.58
CA LEU A 23 10.02 9.70 -13.44
C LEU A 23 10.58 9.26 -14.80
N ALA A 24 9.74 9.24 -15.84
CA ALA A 24 10.19 8.92 -17.19
C ALA A 24 11.17 9.97 -17.73
N LEU A 25 10.89 11.26 -17.49
CA LEU A 25 11.74 12.37 -17.88
C LEU A 25 13.11 12.30 -17.17
N GLU A 26 13.11 12.12 -15.85
CA GLU A 26 14.33 11.99 -15.04
C GLU A 26 15.19 10.82 -15.51
N MET A 27 14.56 9.68 -15.83
CA MET A 27 15.28 8.50 -16.33
C MET A 27 15.91 8.74 -17.70
N ASN A 28 15.20 9.42 -18.59
CA ASN A 28 15.72 9.80 -19.89
C ASN A 28 16.89 10.79 -19.77
N GLN A 29 16.79 11.76 -18.85
CA GLN A 29 17.84 12.74 -18.60
C GLN A 29 19.10 12.12 -18.00
N ARG A 30 18.97 11.26 -16.97
CA ARG A 30 20.14 10.66 -16.30
C ARG A 30 20.83 9.57 -17.10
N PHE A 31 20.08 8.78 -17.87
CA PHE A 31 20.61 7.56 -18.48
C PHE A 31 20.49 7.50 -20.00
N GLY A 32 20.01 8.57 -20.64
CA GLY A 32 19.75 8.59 -22.08
C GLY A 32 18.72 7.52 -22.51
N SER A 33 17.81 7.14 -21.61
CA SER A 33 16.74 6.20 -21.95
C SER A 33 15.70 6.84 -22.88
N LYS A 34 14.83 6.00 -23.45
CA LYS A 34 13.64 6.42 -24.22
C LYS A 34 12.36 5.94 -23.53
N LEU A 35 12.33 6.05 -22.21
CA LEU A 35 11.18 5.66 -21.40
C LEU A 35 10.06 6.69 -21.60
N THR A 36 8.87 6.22 -21.96
CA THR A 36 7.68 7.05 -22.07
C THR A 36 6.77 6.85 -20.86
N LYS A 37 5.89 7.82 -20.59
CA LYS A 37 4.80 7.69 -19.62
C LYS A 37 3.99 6.41 -19.80
N SER A 38 3.66 6.09 -21.06
CA SER A 38 2.86 4.92 -21.40
C SER A 38 3.60 3.62 -21.10
N ALA A 39 4.89 3.54 -21.41
CA ALA A 39 5.72 2.40 -21.04
C ALA A 39 5.83 2.24 -19.52
N LEU A 40 6.07 3.33 -18.78
CA LEU A 40 6.11 3.30 -17.32
C LEU A 40 4.76 2.89 -16.72
N SER A 41 3.65 3.38 -17.26
CA SER A 41 2.31 2.94 -16.85
C SER A 41 2.11 1.43 -17.10
N ARG A 42 2.58 0.90 -18.24
CA ARG A 42 2.50 -0.53 -18.53
C ARG A 42 3.36 -1.34 -17.56
N TYR A 43 4.56 -0.87 -17.20
CA TYR A 43 5.39 -1.47 -16.16
C TYR A 43 4.66 -1.54 -14.82
N GLU A 44 4.06 -0.44 -14.38
CA GLU A 44 3.36 -0.37 -13.08
C GLU A 44 2.11 -1.26 -12.98
N ASN A 45 1.55 -1.66 -14.13
CA ASN A 45 0.37 -2.51 -14.20
C ASN A 45 0.70 -3.95 -14.65
N ASN A 46 1.99 -4.33 -14.64
CA ASN A 46 2.49 -5.63 -15.12
C ASN A 46 2.01 -5.99 -16.54
N ARG A 47 1.83 -4.99 -17.41
CA ARG A 47 1.44 -5.13 -18.82
C ARG A 47 2.64 -5.13 -19.77
N LEU A 48 3.84 -4.97 -19.23
CA LEU A 48 5.10 -4.98 -19.94
C LEU A 48 6.20 -5.43 -18.98
N GLU A 49 7.01 -6.39 -19.40
CA GLU A 49 8.17 -6.85 -18.65
C GLU A 49 9.31 -5.83 -18.71
N MET A 50 10.05 -5.71 -17.60
CA MET A 50 11.21 -4.82 -17.49
C MET A 50 12.50 -5.61 -17.63
N THR A 51 13.48 -5.01 -18.32
CA THR A 51 14.84 -5.56 -18.30
C THR A 51 15.50 -5.29 -16.95
N ALA A 52 16.43 -6.15 -16.55
CA ALA A 52 17.22 -5.93 -15.33
C ALA A 52 17.91 -4.55 -15.33
N LYS A 53 18.35 -4.06 -16.49
CA LYS A 53 18.94 -2.72 -16.66
C LYS A 53 17.94 -1.63 -16.27
N THR A 54 16.71 -1.71 -16.74
CA THR A 54 15.64 -0.76 -16.40
C THR A 54 15.38 -0.75 -14.90
N VAL A 55 15.33 -1.92 -14.27
CA VAL A 55 15.13 -2.04 -12.81
C VAL A 55 16.24 -1.34 -12.02
N GLN A 56 17.50 -1.53 -12.42
CA GLN A 56 18.66 -0.89 -11.78
C GLN A 56 18.60 0.64 -11.90
N GLN A 57 18.26 1.15 -13.09
CA GLN A 57 18.14 2.58 -13.35
C GLN A 57 17.01 3.22 -12.52
N LEU A 58 15.85 2.56 -12.45
CA LEU A 58 14.73 3.01 -11.62
C LEU A 58 15.09 3.00 -10.14
N ALA A 59 15.76 1.95 -9.66
CA ALA A 59 16.22 1.85 -8.28
C ALA A 59 17.16 3.00 -7.91
N GLN A 60 18.08 3.36 -8.82
CA GLN A 60 19.01 4.46 -8.61
C GLN A 60 18.32 5.84 -8.55
N ILE A 61 17.32 6.10 -9.39
CA ILE A 61 16.56 7.37 -9.34
C ILE A 61 15.71 7.44 -8.08
N LEU A 62 15.07 6.33 -7.72
CA LEU A 62 14.21 6.25 -6.55
C LEU A 62 15.01 6.09 -5.24
N GLU A 63 16.34 6.02 -5.32
CA GLU A 63 17.25 5.87 -4.18
C GLU A 63 16.87 4.68 -3.27
N VAL A 64 16.55 3.56 -3.90
CA VAL A 64 16.25 2.29 -3.22
C VAL A 64 17.13 1.19 -3.80
N SER A 65 17.29 0.08 -3.08
CA SER A 65 17.95 -1.08 -3.68
C SER A 65 17.00 -1.77 -4.69
N PRO A 66 17.53 -2.42 -5.74
CA PRO A 66 16.71 -3.22 -6.67
C PRO A 66 15.86 -4.28 -5.96
N ALA A 67 16.38 -4.85 -4.86
CA ALA A 67 15.67 -5.82 -4.04
C ALA A 67 14.38 -5.24 -3.40
N VAL A 68 14.36 -3.95 -3.08
CA VAL A 68 13.17 -3.27 -2.52
C VAL A 68 12.05 -3.16 -3.57
N LEU A 69 12.40 -2.94 -4.85
CA LEU A 69 11.44 -2.96 -5.95
C LEU A 69 10.90 -4.37 -6.22
N MET A 70 11.72 -5.40 -5.98
CA MET A 70 11.34 -6.81 -6.14
C MET A 70 10.60 -7.38 -4.93
N ARG A 71 10.56 -6.65 -3.81
CA ARG A 71 9.81 -7.08 -2.62
C ARG A 71 8.33 -7.09 -2.95
N GLN A 72 7.63 -8.16 -2.57
CA GLN A 72 6.19 -8.16 -2.70
C GLN A 72 5.62 -7.02 -1.85
N PRO A 73 4.75 -6.16 -2.44
CA PRO A 73 3.99 -5.25 -1.61
C PRO A 73 3.26 -6.12 -0.60
N LYS A 74 3.42 -5.84 0.69
CA LYS A 74 2.50 -6.41 1.67
C LYS A 74 1.11 -6.04 1.17
N GLU A 75 0.21 -7.02 1.06
CA GLU A 75 -1.18 -6.71 0.76
C GLU A 75 -1.60 -5.57 1.67
N LYS A 76 -2.42 -4.65 1.14
CA LYS A 76 -3.11 -3.72 2.02
C LYS A 76 -3.89 -4.59 2.99
N VAL A 77 -3.35 -4.75 4.20
CA VAL A 77 -4.13 -5.25 5.31
C VAL A 77 -5.11 -4.12 5.55
N GLU A 78 -6.38 -4.37 5.24
CA GLU A 78 -7.40 -3.39 5.58
C GLU A 78 -7.31 -3.19 7.09
N LEU A 79 -7.38 -1.94 7.52
CA LEU A 79 -7.22 -1.62 8.94
C LEU A 79 -8.26 -2.36 9.79
N SER A 80 -9.40 -2.72 9.18
CA SER A 80 -10.40 -3.66 9.72
C SER A 80 -9.80 -4.98 10.17
N ASP A 81 -9.06 -5.62 9.28
CA ASP A 81 -8.60 -7.00 9.43
C ASP A 81 -7.58 -7.07 10.56
N TYR A 82 -6.73 -6.04 10.65
CA TYR A 82 -5.78 -5.90 11.75
C TYR A 82 -6.46 -5.62 13.10
N ILE A 83 -7.51 -4.79 13.12
CA ILE A 83 -8.28 -4.50 14.35
C ILE A 83 -9.02 -5.77 14.83
N GLU A 84 -9.57 -6.56 13.92
CA GLU A 84 -10.22 -7.83 14.24
C GLU A 84 -9.24 -8.85 14.83
N GLU A 85 -8.03 -8.94 14.27
CA GLU A 85 -6.96 -9.81 14.80
C GLU A 85 -6.57 -9.40 16.23
N VAL A 86 -6.35 -8.10 16.46
CA VAL A 86 -6.03 -7.57 17.80
C VAL A 86 -7.17 -7.80 18.80
N GLU A 87 -8.43 -7.65 18.39
CA GLU A 87 -9.58 -7.94 19.25
C GLU A 87 -9.61 -9.42 19.65
N LYS A 88 -9.38 -10.32 18.70
CA LYS A 88 -9.40 -11.77 18.94
C LYS A 88 -8.33 -12.17 19.96
N ASP A 89 -7.12 -11.63 19.83
CA ASP A 89 -6.01 -11.91 20.74
C ASP A 89 -6.30 -11.38 22.15
N LEU A 90 -6.78 -10.13 22.26
CA LEU A 90 -7.17 -9.55 23.56
C LEU A 90 -8.27 -10.38 24.23
N ARG A 91 -9.30 -10.80 23.47
CA ARG A 91 -10.35 -11.67 24.02
C ARG A 91 -9.82 -13.04 24.43
N GLY A 92 -8.88 -13.61 23.68
CA GLY A 92 -8.20 -14.86 24.05
C GLY A 92 -7.46 -14.73 25.38
N MET A 93 -6.71 -13.64 25.55
CA MET A 93 -6.01 -13.32 26.81
C MET A 93 -6.96 -13.05 27.98
N MET A 94 -8.14 -12.45 27.73
CA MET A 94 -9.19 -12.29 28.74
C MET A 94 -9.73 -13.65 29.19
N GLN A 95 -9.96 -14.56 28.23
CA GLN A 95 -10.47 -15.91 28.51
C GLN A 95 -9.44 -16.79 29.23
N SER A 96 -8.15 -16.64 28.92
CA SER A 96 -7.08 -17.37 29.62
C SER A 96 -6.73 -16.78 30.99
N GLY A 97 -7.23 -15.58 31.32
CA GLY A 97 -6.92 -14.87 32.57
C GLY A 97 -5.51 -14.26 32.61
N GLU A 98 -4.83 -14.18 31.45
CA GLU A 98 -3.52 -13.54 31.32
C GLU A 98 -3.59 -12.01 31.37
N LEU A 99 -4.79 -11.46 31.13
CA LEU A 99 -5.06 -10.03 31.24
C LEU A 99 -5.41 -9.65 32.67
N GLN A 100 -4.56 -8.81 33.27
CA GLN A 100 -4.75 -8.31 34.63
C GLN A 100 -5.98 -7.40 34.78
N SER A 101 -6.39 -6.73 33.70
CA SER A 101 -7.58 -5.86 33.67
C SER A 101 -8.39 -6.13 32.40
N PRO A 102 -9.31 -7.11 32.42
CA PRO A 102 -10.19 -7.40 31.30
C PRO A 102 -11.07 -6.20 30.89
N GLU A 103 -11.47 -5.39 31.87
CA GLU A 103 -12.30 -4.21 31.64
C GLU A 103 -11.57 -3.12 30.84
N ASP A 104 -10.26 -2.95 31.06
CA ASP A 104 -9.47 -1.98 30.30
C ASP A 104 -9.21 -2.47 28.86
N ALA A 105 -9.06 -3.78 28.67
CA ALA A 105 -8.99 -4.37 27.33
C ALA A 105 -10.28 -4.13 26.53
N GLU A 106 -11.46 -4.25 27.16
CA GLU A 106 -12.74 -3.95 26.51
C GLU A 106 -12.86 -2.47 26.11
N LYS A 107 -12.40 -1.55 26.97
CA LYS A 107 -12.37 -0.11 26.65
C LYS A 107 -11.48 0.19 25.46
N ILE A 108 -10.34 -0.48 25.34
CA ILE A 108 -9.43 -0.37 24.19
C ILE A 108 -10.09 -0.89 22.92
N ILE A 109 -10.70 -2.07 22.96
CA ILE A 109 -11.42 -2.66 21.81
C ILE A 109 -12.54 -1.72 21.35
N LEU A 110 -13.31 -1.16 22.29
CA LEU A 110 -14.39 -0.21 21.99
C LEU A 110 -13.84 1.07 21.33
N ALA A 111 -12.77 1.65 21.86
CA ALA A 111 -12.14 2.85 21.29
C ALA A 111 -11.66 2.60 19.85
N MET A 112 -11.05 1.45 19.58
CA MET A 112 -10.60 1.07 18.23
C MET A 112 -11.78 0.94 17.25
N LYS A 113 -12.89 0.30 17.67
CA LYS A 113 -14.11 0.18 16.85
C LYS A 113 -14.76 1.54 16.56
N LEU A 114 -14.82 2.42 17.56
CA LEU A 114 -15.35 3.77 17.39
C LEU A 114 -14.50 4.57 16.40
N ALA A 115 -13.18 4.57 16.57
CA ALA A 115 -12.26 5.25 15.66
C ALA A 115 -12.38 4.72 14.22
N MET A 116 -12.51 3.40 14.06
CA MET A 116 -12.68 2.78 12.75
C MET A 116 -14.01 3.18 12.09
N ASN A 117 -15.10 3.22 12.85
CA ASN A 117 -16.39 3.70 12.34
C ASN A 117 -16.32 5.15 11.87
N MET A 118 -15.62 6.02 12.60
CA MET A 118 -15.40 7.41 12.18
C MET A 118 -14.65 7.50 10.85
N VAL A 119 -13.57 6.73 10.70
CA VAL A 119 -12.79 6.65 9.45
C VAL A 119 -13.67 6.13 8.29
N ASN A 120 -14.51 5.13 8.54
CA ASN A 120 -15.42 4.58 7.54
C ASN A 120 -16.50 5.58 7.12
N GLU A 121 -17.05 6.36 8.04
CA GLU A 121 -18.02 7.41 7.72
C GLU A 121 -17.42 8.57 6.93
N GLU A 122 -16.20 8.99 7.26
CA GLU A 122 -15.46 9.98 6.47
C GLU A 122 -15.20 9.47 5.04
N ASN A 123 -14.80 8.22 4.90
CA ASN A 123 -14.61 7.59 3.61
C ASN A 123 -15.93 7.49 2.81
N LYS A 124 -17.07 7.22 3.47
CA LYS A 124 -18.41 7.24 2.84
C LYS A 124 -18.82 8.62 2.33
N LYS A 125 -18.49 9.69 3.08
CA LYS A 125 -18.71 11.09 2.65
C LYS A 125 -17.91 11.44 1.39
N TYR A 126 -16.77 10.77 1.18
CA TYR A 126 -15.89 10.91 0.02
C TYR A 126 -16.07 9.77 -1.02
N ILE A 127 -17.26 9.15 -1.12
CA ILE A 127 -17.55 8.25 -2.26
C ILE A 127 -18.03 9.11 -3.45
N PRO A 128 -17.31 9.16 -4.59
CA PRO A 128 -17.80 9.84 -5.78
C PRO A 128 -19.14 9.22 -6.22
N ARG A 129 -20.11 10.06 -6.63
CA ARG A 129 -21.51 9.63 -6.93
C ARG A 129 -21.62 8.35 -7.77
N LYS A 130 -20.66 8.09 -8.66
CA LYS A 130 -20.57 6.91 -9.52
C LYS A 130 -20.45 5.56 -8.78
N TYR A 131 -20.01 5.53 -7.52
CA TYR A 131 -19.78 4.31 -6.74
C TYR A 131 -20.72 4.16 -5.54
N ARG A 132 -21.72 5.04 -5.41
CA ARG A 132 -22.77 4.89 -4.40
C ARG A 132 -23.68 3.75 -4.88
N GLN A 133 -23.75 2.66 -4.13
CA GLN A 133 -24.75 1.62 -4.41
C GLN A 133 -26.12 2.25 -4.13
N GLU A 134 -26.98 2.26 -5.14
CA GLU A 134 -28.36 2.74 -5.00
C GLU A 134 -29.13 1.69 -4.20
N GLU A 135 -29.73 2.12 -3.09
CA GLU A 135 -30.65 1.32 -2.27
C GLU A 135 -31.98 1.08 -3.01
#